data_AF-A0A6L3N7Z2-F1
#
_entry.id   AF-A0A6L3N7Z2-F1
#
_cell.length_a   1.000
_cell.length_b   1.000
_cell.length_c   1.000
_cell.angle_alpha   90.00
_cell.angle_beta   90.00
_cell.angle_gamma   90.00
#
_symmetry.space_group_name_H-M   'P 1'
#
loop_
_entity.id
_entity.type
_entity.pdbx_description
1 polymer ?
#
loop_
_entity_poly.entity_id
_entity_poly.type
_entity_poly.pdbx_seq_one_letter_code
_entity_poly.pdbx_strand_id
1 'polypeptide(L)' 'RVLAVTAHAGLADERRALEAGFDGYLCKPVDVRELAHKIAHVTKRDG' A
#
# COMPACT_ATOMS: atom_id res chain seq x y z
N ARG A 1 -2.35 -7.38 7.26
CA ARG A 1 -2.95 -6.15 6.70
C ARG A 1 -2.26 -4.92 7.25
N VAL A 2 -1.14 -4.60 6.62
CA VAL A 2 -0.26 -3.47 6.86
C VAL A 2 0.01 -2.83 5.50
N LEU A 3 -0.22 -1.53 5.39
CA LEU A 3 0.11 -0.73 4.21
C LEU A 3 1.38 0.07 4.51
N ALA A 4 2.41 -0.05 3.67
CA ALA A 4 3.59 0.79 3.75
C ALA A 4 3.25 2.19 3.23
N VAL A 5 3.65 3.25 3.94
CA VAL A 5 3.52 4.64 3.49
C VAL A 5 4.91 5.26 3.48
N THR A 6 5.40 5.68 2.32
CA THR A 6 6.77 6.20 2.19
C THR A 6 6.80 7.64 1.69
N ALA A 7 7.97 8.26 1.85
CA ALA A 7 8.23 9.60 1.37
C ALA A 7 8.56 9.70 -0.11
N HIS A 8 8.96 8.59 -0.72
CA HIS A 8 9.58 8.54 -2.02
C HIS A 8 8.94 7.41 -2.83
N ALA A 9 8.27 7.76 -3.92
CA ALA A 9 7.60 6.81 -4.79
C ALA A 9 8.57 6.19 -5.80
N GLY A 10 9.32 5.17 -5.39
CA GLY A 10 10.01 4.29 -6.33
C GLY A 10 9.21 3.02 -6.60
N LEU A 11 9.14 2.57 -7.86
CA LEU A 11 8.63 1.22 -8.19
C LEU A 11 9.38 0.11 -7.45
N ALA A 12 10.68 0.35 -7.18
CA ALA A 12 11.49 -0.55 -6.37
C ALA A 12 11.08 -0.55 -4.89
N ASP A 13 10.57 0.56 -4.36
CA ASP A 13 10.10 0.66 -2.97
C ASP A 13 8.80 -0.10 -2.77
N GLU A 14 7.86 0.02 -3.71
CA GLU A 14 6.62 -0.75 -3.69
C GLU A 14 6.91 -2.25 -3.73
N ARG A 15 7.76 -2.71 -4.67
CA ARG A 15 8.12 -4.12 -4.76
C ARG A 15 8.78 -4.64 -3.49
N ARG A 16 9.74 -3.89 -2.92
CA ARG A 16 10.40 -4.27 -1.66
C ARG A 16 9.43 -4.37 -0.49
N ALA A 17 8.45 -3.46 -0.41
CA ALA A 17 7.42 -3.52 0.63
C ALA A 17 6.58 -4.80 0.51
N LEU A 18 6.13 -5.12 -0.71
CA LEU A 18 5.35 -6.35 -0.95
C LEU A 18 6.18 -7.61 -0.65
N GLU A 19 7.43 -7.67 -1.09
CA GLU A 19 8.35 -8.79 -0.80
C GLU A 19 8.64 -8.94 0.70
N ALA A 20 8.65 -7.83 1.46
CA ALA A 20 8.81 -7.83 2.92
C ALA A 20 7.53 -8.26 3.67
N GLY A 21 6.44 -8.57 2.97
CA GLY A 21 5.19 -9.05 3.56
C GLY A 21 4.18 -7.95 3.90
N PHE A 22 4.35 -6.73 3.38
CA PHE A 22 3.28 -5.73 3.43
C PHE A 22 2.16 -6.10 2.47
N ASP A 23 0.93 -5.82 2.87
CA ASP A 23 -0.26 -6.10 2.05
C ASP A 23 -0.49 -5.03 0.97
N GLY A 24 0.24 -3.91 1.03
CA GLY A 24 0.21 -2.86 0.02
C GLY A 24 1.12 -1.68 0.34
N TYR A 25 1.14 -0.70 -0.56
CA TYR A 25 2.09 0.43 -0.56
C TYR A 25 1.40 1.73 -0.95
N LEU A 26 1.82 2.87 -0.39
CA LEU A 26 1.36 4.22 -0.71
C LEU A 26 2.54 5.20 -0.63
N CYS A 27 2.53 6.25 -1.45
CA CYS A 27 3.47 7.37 -1.32
C CYS A 27 2.79 8.58 -0.70
N LYS A 28 3.55 9.36 0.06
CA LYS A 28 3.11 10.67 0.54
C LYS A 28 3.31 11.75 -0.54
N PRO A 29 2.51 12.83 -0.52
CA PRO A 29 1.31 13.01 0.29
C PRO A 29 0.22 12.01 -0.12
N VAL A 30 -0.47 11.45 0.88
CA VAL A 30 -1.47 10.40 0.64
C VAL A 30 -2.78 11.02 0.16
N ASP A 31 -3.28 10.57 -0.99
CA ASP A 31 -4.65 10.86 -1.42
C ASP A 31 -5.64 10.00 -0.62
N VAL A 32 -6.65 10.64 -0.03
CA VAL A 32 -7.62 9.96 0.84
C VAL A 32 -8.52 8.97 0.11
N ARG A 33 -8.77 9.17 -1.18
CA ARG A 33 -9.56 8.25 -2.02
C ARG A 33 -8.71 7.04 -2.37
N GLU A 34 -7.43 7.26 -2.70
CA GLU A 34 -6.49 6.16 -2.93
C GLU A 34 -6.32 5.32 -1.66
N LEU A 35 -6.17 5.95 -0.50
CA LEU A 35 -6.09 5.26 0.78
C LEU A 35 -7.34 4.41 1.03
N ALA A 36 -8.55 4.97 0.85
CA ALA A 36 -9.79 4.23 1.02
C ALA A 36 -9.87 3.03 0.06
N HIS A 37 -9.45 3.20 -1.20
CA HIS A 37 -9.40 2.13 -2.18
C HIS A 37 -8.40 1.03 -1.77
N LYS A 38 -7.19 1.39 -1.34
CA LYS A 38 -6.18 0.42 -0.90
C LYS A 38 -6.60 -0.31 0.36
N ILE A 39 -7.19 0.37 1.34
CA ILE A 39 -7.78 -0.26 2.52
C ILE A 39 -8.86 -1.26 2.08
N ALA A 40 -9.81 -0.87 1.23
CA ALA A 40 -10.85 -1.78 0.77
C ALA A 40 -10.28 -2.98 0.01
N HIS A 41 -9.23 -2.78 -0.79
CA HIS A 41 -8.56 -3.84 -1.55
C HIS A 41 -7.89 -4.85 -0.62
N VAL A 42 -6.96 -4.40 0.24
CA VAL A 42 -6.26 -5.31 1.18
C VAL A 42 -7.24 -5.88 2.20
N THR A 43 -8.28 -5.11 2.53
CA THR A 43 -9.59 -5.33 3.15
C THR A 43 -10.43 -6.55 2.79
N LYS A 44 -10.45 -6.94 1.52
CA LYS A 44 -11.41 -7.95 1.04
C LYS A 44 -10.99 -9.32 1.55
N ARG A 45 -11.90 -10.04 2.21
CA ARG A 45 -11.67 -11.46 2.50
C ARG A 45 -11.59 -12.16 1.15
N ASP A 46 -10.46 -12.79 0.86
CA ASP A 46 -10.42 -13.83 -0.16
C ASP A 46 -11.40 -14.91 0.33
N GLY A 47 -12.50 -15.05 -0.41
CA GLY A 47 -13.49 -16.09 -0.18
C GLY A 47 -12.95 -17.44 -0.60
#